data_AF-A0A7Y9XQL4-F1
#
_entry.id   AF-A0A7Y9XQL4-F1
#
_cell.length_a   1.000
_cell.length_b   1.000
_cell.length_c   1.000
_cell.angle_alpha   90.00
_cell.angle_beta   90.00
_cell.angle_gamma   90.00
#
_symmetry.space_group_name_H-M   'P 1'
#
loop_
_entity.id
_entity.type
_entity.pdbx_description
1 polymer ?
#
loop_
_entity_poly.entity_id
_entity_poly.type
_entity_poly.pdbx_seq_one_letter_code
_entity_poly.pdbx_strand_id
1 'polypeptide(L)'
;MHEAPGLVAVLAYDGLCTFEFGIAVEIFGLPRPEFDFAWYRHCIVAVDNGPMRALGGIQVTADAGLEALNTARTIIVPGWRSRDEPPPPALL
;
A
#
# COMPACT_ATOMS: atom_id res chain seq x y z
N MET A 1 -17.98 20.17 -8.35
CA MET A 1 -18.04 18.99 -7.48
C MET A 1 -16.63 18.43 -7.42
N HIS A 2 -16.00 18.37 -6.26
CA HIS A 2 -14.72 17.67 -6.15
C HIS A 2 -15.01 16.18 -6.33
N GLU A 3 -14.40 15.53 -7.32
CA GLU A 3 -14.47 14.07 -7.44
C GLU A 3 -14.06 13.42 -6.12
N ALA A 4 -14.66 12.28 -5.79
CA ALA A 4 -14.22 11.48 -4.66
C ALA A 4 -12.71 11.18 -4.81
N PRO A 5 -11.92 11.28 -3.72
CA PRO A 5 -10.46 11.17 -3.78
C PRO A 5 -9.98 9.79 -4.24
N GLY A 6 -10.85 8.78 -4.23
CA GLY A 6 -10.58 7.45 -4.78
C GLY A 6 -9.87 6.51 -3.82
N LEU A 7 -9.43 5.38 -4.35
CA LEU A 7 -8.68 4.36 -3.63
C LEU A 7 -7.17 4.62 -3.75
N VAL A 8 -6.50 4.62 -2.59
CA VAL A 8 -5.04 4.56 -2.47
C VAL A 8 -4.66 3.13 -2.12
N ALA A 9 -3.92 2.48 -3.01
CA ALA A 9 -3.36 1.15 -2.79
C ALA A 9 -1.91 1.28 -2.35
N VAL A 10 -1.55 0.70 -1.21
CA VAL A 10 -0.16 0.67 -0.71
C VAL A 10 0.39 -0.75 -0.88
N LEU A 11 1.49 -0.90 -1.61
CA LEU A 11 2.09 -2.21 -1.83
C LEU A 11 2.77 -2.73 -0.56
N ALA A 12 2.55 -4.00 -0.25
CA ALA A 12 3.30 -4.77 0.71
C ALA A 12 3.96 -5.97 0.00
N TYR A 13 5.24 -6.19 0.29
CA TYR A 13 6.08 -7.24 -0.29
C TYR A 13 7.02 -7.80 0.79
N ASP A 14 7.55 -9.00 0.60
CA ASP A 14 8.47 -9.62 1.56
C ASP A 14 9.81 -8.87 1.58
N GLY A 15 10.32 -8.53 2.76
CA GLY A 15 11.42 -7.57 2.91
C GLY A 15 10.97 -6.11 2.88
N LEU A 16 9.76 -5.83 3.36
CA LEU A 16 9.11 -4.52 3.32
C LEU A 16 9.94 -3.42 4.00
N CYS A 17 9.99 -2.24 3.36
CA CYS A 17 10.56 -1.03 3.93
C CYS A 17 9.59 -0.41 4.94
N THR A 18 9.68 -0.86 6.21
CA THR A 18 8.68 -0.56 7.27
C THR A 18 8.37 0.93 7.45
N PHE A 19 9.38 1.80 7.40
CA PHE A 19 9.19 3.23 7.67
C PHE A 19 8.34 3.92 6.59
N GLU A 20 8.70 3.73 5.32
CA GLU A 20 7.99 4.35 4.19
C GLU A 20 6.57 3.78 4.05
N PHE A 21 6.43 2.47 4.25
CA PHE A 21 5.13 1.81 4.32
C PHE A 21 4.28 2.39 5.45
N GLY A 22 4.84 2.52 6.65
CA GLY A 22 4.14 3.05 7.83
C GLY A 22 3.65 4.48 7.61
N ILE A 23 4.44 5.34 6.96
CA ILE A 23 4.01 6.71 6.60
C ILE A 23 2.77 6.67 5.71
N ALA A 24 2.78 5.83 4.66
CA ALA A 24 1.66 5.73 3.73
C ALA A 24 0.38 5.25 4.44
N VAL A 25 0.50 4.22 5.29
CA VAL A 25 -0.62 3.69 6.08
C VAL A 25 -1.14 4.74 7.06
N GLU A 26 -0.28 5.50 7.74
CA GLU A 26 -0.72 6.49 8.72
C GLU A 26 -1.43 7.70 8.08
N ILE A 27 -1.02 8.09 6.86
CA ILE A 27 -1.65 9.21 6.15
C ILE A 27 -3.01 8.81 5.56
N PHE A 28 -3.07 7.66 4.89
CA PHE A 28 -4.23 7.27 4.09
C PHE A 28 -5.14 6.25 4.76
N GLY A 29 -4.62 5.41 5.64
CA GLY A 29 -5.36 4.38 6.35
C GLY A 29 -6.04 4.85 7.64
N LEU A 30 -5.55 5.93 8.26
CA LEU A 30 -6.21 6.51 9.43
C LEU A 30 -7.54 7.18 9.03
N PRO A 31 -8.67 6.82 9.69
CA PRO A 31 -9.91 7.56 9.53
C PRO A 31 -9.73 9.04 9.89
N ARG A 32 -10.31 9.92 9.09
CA ARG A 32 -10.29 11.38 9.30
C ARG A 32 -11.69 11.96 9.51
N PRO A 33 -12.40 11.58 10.60
CA PRO A 33 -13.75 12.08 10.87
C PRO A 33 -13.79 13.60 11.14
N GLU A 34 -12.64 14.22 11.39
CA GLU A 34 -12.49 15.66 11.56
C GLU A 34 -12.71 16.47 10.27
N PHE A 35 -12.69 15.83 9.10
CA PHE A 35 -12.91 16.50 7.82
C PHE A 35 -14.39 16.50 7.43
N ASP A 36 -14.84 17.62 6.89
CA ASP A 36 -16.19 17.81 6.33
C ASP A 36 -16.29 17.35 4.86
N PHE A 37 -15.22 16.75 4.35
CA PHE A 37 -15.15 16.14 3.02
C PHE A 37 -14.66 14.69 3.10
N ALA A 38 -14.94 13.92 2.04
CA ALA A 38 -14.52 12.53 1.97
C ALA A 38 -12.99 12.42 1.99
N TRP A 39 -12.46 11.64 2.94
CA TRP A 39 -11.07 11.21 2.91
C TRP A 39 -10.86 10.04 1.95
N TYR A 40 -9.60 9.67 1.71
CA TYR A 40 -9.25 8.58 0.82
C TYR A 40 -9.80 7.23 1.31
N ARG A 41 -10.16 6.36 0.36
CA ARG A 41 -10.24 4.92 0.63
C ARG A 41 -8.82 4.35 0.58
N HIS A 42 -8.54 3.34 1.38
CA HIS A 42 -7.23 2.74 1.50
C HIS A 42 -7.31 1.22 1.46
N CYS A 43 -6.32 0.56 0.85
CA CYS A 43 -6.05 -0.86 1.05
C CYS A 43 -4.55 -1.16 0.97
N ILE A 44 -4.13 -2.22 1.66
CA ILE A 44 -2.81 -2.83 1.50
C ILE A 44 -2.93 -3.92 0.44
N VAL A 45 -2.06 -3.87 -0.56
CA VAL A 45 -2.01 -4.82 -1.68
C VAL A 45 -0.81 -5.73 -1.57
N ALA A 46 -1.05 -7.05 -1.56
CA ALA A 46 0.00 -8.05 -1.56
C ALA A 46 0.66 -8.15 -2.93
N VAL A 47 1.98 -8.02 -2.95
CA VAL A 47 2.82 -8.36 -4.11
C VAL A 47 3.26 -9.83 -4.06
N ASP A 48 3.53 -10.35 -2.86
CA ASP A 48 3.97 -11.73 -2.63
C ASP A 48 2.87 -12.54 -1.91
N ASN A 49 3.05 -13.86 -1.84
CA ASN A 49 2.10 -14.76 -1.20
C ASN A 49 2.30 -14.83 0.33
N GLY A 50 1.20 -14.82 1.08
CA GLY A 50 1.21 -14.97 2.53
C GLY A 50 1.55 -13.68 3.27
N PRO A 51 1.90 -13.74 4.57
CA PRO A 51 2.33 -12.57 5.33
C PRO A 51 3.68 -12.03 4.85
N MET A 52 3.75 -10.73 4.60
CA MET A 52 4.96 -10.03 4.19
C MET A 52 5.83 -9.70 5.40
N ARG A 53 7.08 -10.15 5.41
CA ARG A 53 8.01 -9.86 6.51
C ARG A 53 8.61 -8.48 6.34
N ALA A 54 8.74 -7.77 7.45
CA ALA A 54 9.38 -6.48 7.52
C ALA A 54 10.48 -6.48 8.60
N LEU A 55 11.23 -5.38 8.72
CA LEU A 55 12.29 -5.27 9.73
C LEU A 55 11.72 -5.38 11.15
N GLY A 56 12.48 -6.01 12.06
CA GLY A 56 12.13 -6.06 13.48
C GLY A 56 11.13 -7.14 13.88
N GLY A 57 10.97 -8.19 13.05
CA GLY A 57 10.05 -9.30 13.33
C GLY A 57 8.58 -8.98 13.03
N ILE A 58 8.31 -7.85 12.38
CA ILE A 58 6.98 -7.43 11.96
C ILE A 58 6.53 -8.28 10.76
N GLN A 59 5.27 -8.67 10.77
CA GLN A 59 4.59 -9.26 9.61
C GLN A 59 3.37 -8.42 9.26
N VAL A 60 3.16 -8.20 7.96
CA VAL A 60 2.03 -7.47 7.41
C VAL A 60 1.16 -8.43 6.60
N THR A 61 -0.13 -8.43 6.89
CA THR A 61 -1.15 -9.08 6.05
C THR A 61 -1.82 -8.05 5.18
N ALA A 62 -2.00 -8.35 3.90
CA ALA A 62 -2.67 -7.44 2.95
C ALA A 62 -4.19 -7.64 2.95
N ASP A 63 -4.90 -6.62 2.48
CA ASP A 63 -6.36 -6.64 2.31
C ASP A 63 -6.79 -7.26 0.97
N ALA A 64 -5.93 -7.13 -0.06
CA ALA A 64 -6.23 -7.53 -1.42
C ALA A 64 -4.98 -7.97 -2.20
N GLY A 65 -5.17 -8.63 -3.33
CA GLY A 65 -4.11 -8.92 -4.30
C GLY A 65 -3.93 -7.80 -5.34
N LEU A 66 -3.03 -8.03 -6.29
CA LEU A 66 -2.66 -7.08 -7.35
C LEU A 66 -3.84 -6.64 -8.21
N GLU A 67 -4.93 -7.41 -8.27
CA GLU A 67 -6.15 -7.05 -8.97
C GLU A 67 -6.77 -5.71 -8.51
N ALA A 68 -6.56 -5.34 -7.24
CA ALA A 68 -7.05 -4.08 -6.68
C ALA A 68 -6.41 -2.85 -7.35
N LEU A 69 -5.21 -2.98 -7.91
CA LEU A 69 -4.49 -1.90 -8.57
C LEU A 69 -5.24 -1.34 -9.79
N ASN A 70 -6.04 -2.18 -10.46
CA ASN A 70 -6.87 -1.74 -11.60
C ASN A 70 -7.93 -0.70 -11.23
N THR A 71 -8.27 -0.59 -9.94
CA THR A 71 -9.28 0.34 -9.43
C THR A 71 -8.68 1.45 -8.57
N ALA A 72 -7.38 1.37 -8.27
CA ALA A 72 -6.68 2.36 -7.48
C ALA A 72 -6.48 3.64 -8.30
N ARG A 73 -6.82 4.79 -7.70
CA ARG A 73 -6.51 6.10 -8.28
C ARG A 73 -5.05 6.46 -8.04
N THR A 74 -4.51 6.01 -6.91
CA THR A 74 -3.12 6.21 -6.52
C THR A 74 -2.54 4.88 -6.07
N ILE A 75 -1.38 4.53 -6.59
CA ILE A 75 -0.60 3.37 -6.14
C ILE A 75 0.65 3.92 -5.46
N ILE A 76 0.84 3.54 -4.21
CA ILE A 76 2.04 3.86 -3.44
C ILE A 76 2.90 2.60 -3.42
N VAL A 77 4.07 2.73 -4.03
CA VAL A 77 5.17 1.79 -3.86
C VAL A 77 6.05 2.40 -2.78
N PRO A 78 6.21 1.75 -1.60
CA PRO A 78 7.28 2.10 -0.66
C PRO A 78 8.65 1.98 -1.34
N GLY A 79 9.75 2.02 -0.58
CA GLY A 79 11.05 1.59 -1.11
C GLY A 79 10.98 0.18 -1.74
N TRP A 80 12.10 -0.33 -2.23
CA TRP A 80 12.14 -1.69 -2.75
C TRP A 80 13.16 -2.52 -1.98
N ARG A 81 12.91 -3.83 -1.88
CA ARG A 81 13.71 -4.74 -1.07
C ARG A 81 15.18 -4.80 -1.50
N SER A 82 15.48 -4.52 -2.77
CA SER A 82 16.85 -4.41 -3.28
C SER A 82 16.89 -3.54 -4.54
N ARG A 83 18.00 -2.82 -4.76
CA ARG A 83 18.22 -2.04 -6.00
C ARG A 83 18.50 -2.92 -7.22
N ASP A 84 18.98 -4.14 -6.99
CA ASP A 84 19.38 -5.07 -8.05
C ASP A 84 18.26 -6.07 -8.39
N GLU A 85 17.13 -6.03 -7.67
CA GLU A 85 16.00 -6.91 -7.87
C GLU A 85 14.86 -6.16 -8.58
N PRO A 86 14.50 -6.55 -9.82
CA PRO A 86 13.37 -5.91 -10.50
C PRO A 86 12.04 -6.29 -9.82
N PRO A 87 11.02 -5.41 -9.88
CA PRO A 87 9.66 -5.79 -9.53
C PRO A 87 9.16 -6.99 -10.35
N PRO A 88 8.21 -7.79 -9.83
CA PRO A 88 7.60 -8.86 -10.60
C PRO A 88 6.92 -8.30 -11.87
N PRO A 89 6.81 -9.10 -12.96
CA PRO A 89 6.28 -8.63 -14.24
C PRO A 89 4.87 -8.01 -14.18
N ALA A 90 4.06 -8.38 -13.19
CA ALA A 90 2.73 -7.80 -13.00
C ALA A 90 2.74 -6.33 -12.53
N LEU A 91 3.90 -5.80 -12.14
CA LEU A 91 4.11 -4.40 -11.72
C LEU A 91 4.93 -3.56 -12.73
N LEU A 92 5.26 -4.11 -13.90
CA LEU A 92 6.04 -3.47 -14.97
C LEU A 92 5.17 -3.22 -16.21
#